data_AF-A0A350H9K4-F1
#
_entry.id   AF-A0A350H9K4-F1
#
_cell.length_a   1.000
_cell.length_b   1.000
_cell.length_c   1.000
_cell.angle_alpha   90.00
_cell.angle_beta   90.00
_cell.angle_gamma   90.00
#
_symmetry.space_group_name_H-M   'P 1'
#
loop_
_entity.id
_entity.type
_entity.pdbx_description
1 polymer ?
#
loop_
_entity_poly.entity_id
_entity_poly.type
_entity_poly.pdbx_seq_one_letter_code
_entity_poly.pdbx_strand_id
1 'polypeptide(L)'
;MTTMKGNVLEKNEVKEVISRDGLCMTCKHSSSCMYLKGAVDSILNCEEFENEEKPIAKITHIQEKREDSSSKVFAGLCANCENKNTCTFERSESGVWHCEEYK
;
A
#
# COMPACT_ATOMS: atom_id res chain seq x y z
N MET A 1 -64.52 -8.52 15.51
CA MET A 1 -63.29 -8.48 16.33
C MET A 1 -62.64 -9.86 16.27
N THR A 2 -61.33 -9.90 15.92
CA THR A 2 -60.36 -10.93 16.37
C THR A 2 -60.44 -12.28 15.61
N THR A 3 -59.45 -12.82 14.88
CA THR A 3 -58.05 -12.45 14.55
C THR A 3 -57.61 -13.30 13.34
N MET A 4 -56.83 -12.72 12.44
CA MET A 4 -56.16 -13.42 11.34
C MET A 4 -55.11 -14.40 11.90
N LYS A 5 -55.17 -15.68 11.52
CA LYS A 5 -54.15 -16.66 11.88
C LYS A 5 -52.84 -16.30 11.19
N GLY A 6 -51.85 -15.92 11.99
CA GLY A 6 -50.51 -15.55 11.54
C GLY A 6 -49.80 -16.73 10.88
N ASN A 7 -49.18 -16.45 9.73
CA ASN A 7 -48.22 -17.32 9.08
C ASN A 7 -46.96 -17.39 9.96
N VAL A 8 -46.61 -18.60 10.40
CA VAL A 8 -45.32 -18.87 11.02
C VAL A 8 -44.29 -18.91 9.89
N LEU A 9 -43.55 -17.81 9.72
CA LEU A 9 -42.34 -17.81 8.89
C LEU A 9 -41.21 -18.36 9.75
N GLU A 10 -40.88 -19.62 9.47
CA GLU A 10 -39.75 -20.37 10.01
C GLU A 10 -38.45 -19.58 9.70
N LYS A 11 -37.78 -19.12 10.76
CA LYS A 11 -36.54 -18.34 10.66
C LYS A 11 -35.41 -19.28 10.26
N ASN A 12 -35.09 -19.35 8.98
CA ASN A 12 -33.82 -19.89 8.52
C ASN A 12 -32.70 -18.99 9.05
N GLU A 13 -31.82 -19.55 9.88
CA GLU A 13 -30.65 -18.88 10.43
C GLU A 13 -29.65 -18.61 9.29
N VAL A 14 -29.79 -17.45 8.65
CA VAL A 14 -28.82 -16.94 7.69
C VAL A 14 -27.58 -16.53 8.49
N LYS A 15 -26.55 -17.37 8.49
CA LYS A 15 -25.21 -16.93 8.92
C LYS A 15 -24.75 -15.86 7.92
N GLU A 16 -24.84 -14.60 8.31
CA GLU A 16 -24.24 -13.50 7.56
C GLU A 16 -22.73 -13.76 7.43
N VAL A 17 -22.29 -14.10 6.22
CA VAL A 17 -20.88 -14.19 5.88
C VAL A 17 -20.42 -12.76 5.63
N ILE A 18 -19.85 -12.15 6.66
CA ILE A 18 -19.26 -10.82 6.58
C ILE A 18 -18.00 -10.91 5.71
N SER A 19 -18.07 -10.40 4.48
CA SER A 19 -16.94 -10.35 3.55
C SER A 19 -15.93 -9.28 3.99
N ARG A 20 -14.64 -9.65 4.05
CA ARG A 20 -13.55 -8.72 4.34
C ARG A 20 -12.97 -8.24 3.03
N ASP A 21 -13.50 -7.14 2.50
CA ASP A 21 -13.04 -6.51 1.26
C ASP A 21 -12.39 -5.14 1.52
N GLY A 22 -11.65 -4.63 0.54
CA GLY A 22 -10.97 -3.33 0.63
C GLY A 22 -9.87 -3.29 1.69
N LEU A 23 -9.79 -2.20 2.46
CA LEU A 23 -8.79 -2.04 3.52
C LEU A 23 -8.92 -3.13 4.61
N CYS A 24 -10.12 -3.67 4.83
CA CYS A 24 -10.34 -4.71 5.82
C CYS A 24 -9.68 -6.06 5.48
N MET A 25 -9.21 -6.26 4.25
CA MET A 25 -8.44 -7.45 3.87
C MET A 25 -7.11 -7.56 4.61
N THR A 26 -6.46 -6.43 4.90
CA THR A 26 -5.11 -6.39 5.51
C THR A 26 -5.07 -5.67 6.84
N CYS A 27 -6.22 -5.18 7.32
CA CYS A 27 -6.32 -4.52 8.62
C CYS A 27 -6.16 -5.50 9.77
N LYS A 28 -5.30 -5.19 10.74
CA LYS A 28 -5.08 -6.01 11.94
C LYS A 28 -6.33 -6.14 12.83
N HIS A 29 -7.24 -5.17 12.75
CA HIS A 29 -8.49 -5.14 13.51
C HIS A 29 -9.66 -5.84 12.81
N SER A 30 -9.46 -6.38 11.60
CA SER A 30 -10.55 -6.87 10.73
C SER A 30 -11.43 -7.98 11.34
N SER A 31 -10.93 -8.74 12.31
CA SER A 31 -11.69 -9.82 12.96
C SER A 31 -12.72 -9.34 13.99
N SER A 32 -12.49 -8.17 14.59
CA SER A 32 -13.34 -7.58 15.65
C SER A 32 -13.88 -6.20 15.30
N CYS A 33 -13.58 -5.68 14.11
CA CYS A 33 -13.97 -4.34 13.66
C CYS A 33 -15.51 -4.16 13.65
N MET A 34 -16.00 -3.15 14.37
CA MET A 34 -17.43 -2.85 14.45
C MET A 34 -18.02 -2.37 13.12
N TYR A 35 -17.23 -1.65 12.31
CA TYR A 35 -17.70 -1.15 11.00
C TYR A 35 -17.89 -2.28 9.99
N LEU A 36 -17.20 -3.40 10.17
CA LEU A 36 -17.35 -4.56 9.29
C LEU A 36 -18.70 -5.25 9.49
N LYS A 37 -19.25 -5.25 10.72
CA LYS A 37 -20.53 -5.91 11.07
C LYS A 37 -21.79 -5.25 10.52
N GLY A 38 -21.66 -4.22 9.68
CA GLY A 38 -22.78 -3.59 8.98
C GLY A 38 -22.37 -3.02 7.62
N ALA A 39 -21.20 -3.41 7.12
CA ALA A 39 -20.71 -2.95 5.83
C ALA A 39 -21.52 -3.62 4.72
N VAL A 40 -22.21 -2.79 3.93
CA VAL A 40 -22.93 -3.23 2.73
C VAL A 40 -21.98 -3.32 1.53
N ASP A 41 -20.92 -2.50 1.54
CA ASP A 41 -19.90 -2.39 0.50
C ASP A 41 -18.48 -2.45 1.10
N SER A 42 -17.47 -2.57 0.24
CA SER A 42 -16.06 -2.60 0.63
C SER A 42 -15.63 -1.31 1.32
N ILE A 43 -14.91 -1.43 2.44
CA ILE A 43 -14.39 -0.30 3.19
C ILE A 43 -13.08 0.17 2.53
N LEU A 44 -13.14 1.31 1.83
CA LEU A 44 -12.00 1.90 1.14
C LEU A 44 -11.29 2.99 1.95
N ASN A 45 -11.94 3.49 3.00
CA ASN A 45 -11.37 4.46 3.94
C ASN A 45 -11.85 4.12 5.36
N CYS A 46 -10.94 4.13 6.34
CA CYS A 46 -11.23 3.87 7.73
C CYS A 46 -10.16 4.51 8.61
N GLU A 47 -10.55 5.37 9.55
CA GLU A 47 -9.62 6.05 10.45
C GLU A 47 -8.98 5.11 11.48
N GLU A 48 -9.65 3.99 11.78
CA GLU A 48 -9.16 2.93 12.66
C GLU A 48 -8.35 1.87 11.90
N PHE A 49 -8.05 2.08 10.62
CA PHE A 49 -7.23 1.15 9.84
C PHE A 49 -5.81 1.09 10.38
N GLU A 50 -5.30 -0.12 10.56
CA GLU A 50 -3.92 -0.33 10.97
C GLU A 50 -3.33 -1.59 10.33
N ASN A 51 -2.12 -1.46 9.80
CA ASN A 51 -1.39 -2.57 9.16
C ASN A 51 -0.85 -3.54 10.22
N GLU A 52 -0.78 -4.83 9.85
CA GLU A 52 0.00 -5.82 10.57
C GLU A 52 1.50 -5.46 10.47
N GLU A 53 2.14 -5.16 11.60
CA GLU A 53 3.58 -4.94 11.67
C GLU A 53 4.32 -6.27 11.48
N LYS A 54 4.53 -6.67 10.23
CA LYS A 54 5.42 -7.78 9.93
C LYS A 54 6.86 -7.32 10.16
N PRO A 55 7.70 -8.13 10.84
CA PRO A 55 9.12 -7.82 10.93
C PRO A 55 9.66 -7.70 9.51
N ILE A 56 10.21 -6.52 9.19
CA ILE A 56 10.88 -6.29 7.92
C ILE A 56 12.04 -7.27 7.90
N ALA A 57 11.91 -8.32 7.07
CA ALA A 57 13.03 -9.17 6.76
C ALA A 57 14.13 -8.22 6.28
N LYS A 58 15.25 -8.15 7.03
CA LYS A 58 16.39 -7.34 6.63
C LYS A 58 16.70 -7.76 5.21
N ILE A 59 16.41 -6.90 4.24
CA ILE A 59 16.93 -7.05 2.89
C ILE A 59 18.42 -6.88 3.10
N THR A 60 19.13 -8.00 3.27
CA THR A 60 20.55 -8.03 2.98
C THR A 60 20.63 -7.60 1.53
N HIS A 61 20.91 -6.33 1.31
CA HIS A 61 21.44 -5.88 0.04
C HIS A 61 22.63 -6.79 -0.21
N ILE A 62 22.44 -7.80 -1.05
CA ILE A 62 23.54 -8.45 -1.73
C ILE A 62 24.10 -7.31 -2.56
N GLN A 63 25.08 -6.61 -2.00
CA GLN A 63 25.95 -5.75 -2.77
C GLN A 63 26.67 -6.72 -3.70
N GLU A 64 26.05 -6.97 -4.85
CA GLU A 64 26.80 -7.45 -6.00
C GLU A 64 27.91 -6.43 -6.16
N LYS A 65 29.13 -6.87 -5.85
CA LYS A 65 30.35 -6.11 -6.01
C LYS A 65 30.48 -5.84 -7.50
N ARG A 66 29.80 -4.80 -7.99
CA ARG A 66 29.97 -4.29 -9.34
C ARG A 66 31.42 -3.88 -9.40
N GLU A 67 32.16 -4.56 -10.28
CA GLU A 67 33.54 -4.22 -10.55
C GLU A 67 33.61 -2.73 -10.84
N ASP A 68 34.51 -2.08 -10.12
CA ASP A 68 34.85 -0.66 -10.21
C ASP A 68 35.42 -0.41 -11.61
N SER A 69 34.52 -0.30 -12.58
CA SER A 69 34.76 0.49 -13.76
C SER A 69 34.32 1.89 -13.40
N SER A 70 35.30 2.78 -13.26
CA SER A 70 35.21 4.22 -12.99
C SER A 70 34.37 5.03 -13.99
N SER A 71 33.44 4.39 -14.69
CA SER A 71 32.32 5.02 -15.37
C SER A 71 31.42 5.69 -14.34
N LYS A 72 31.50 7.02 -14.26
CA LYS A 72 30.54 7.86 -13.52
C LYS A 72 29.12 7.45 -13.93
N VAL A 73 28.42 6.76 -13.05
CA VAL A 73 27.03 6.37 -13.29
C VAL A 73 26.17 7.59 -13.03
N PHE A 74 25.73 8.26 -14.10
CA PHE A 74 24.73 9.31 -14.01
C PHE A 74 23.37 8.68 -13.70
N ALA A 75 22.69 9.19 -12.65
CA ALA A 75 21.38 8.72 -12.21
C ALA A 75 20.40 9.88 -12.05
N GLY A 76 19.09 9.60 -12.13
CA GLY A 76 18.04 10.62 -12.11
C GLY A 76 18.06 11.50 -13.36
N LEU A 77 17.62 12.77 -13.24
CA LEU A 77 17.64 13.76 -14.32
C LEU A 77 19.04 14.00 -14.89
N CYS A 78 20.10 13.74 -14.13
CA CYS A 78 21.46 13.92 -14.66
C CYS A 78 21.85 12.85 -15.72
N ALA A 79 21.08 11.76 -15.87
CA ALA A 79 21.36 10.71 -16.87
C ALA A 79 21.24 11.21 -18.31
N ASN A 80 20.32 12.15 -18.56
CA ASN A 80 20.01 12.71 -19.87
C ASN A 80 20.26 14.23 -19.98
N CYS A 81 20.84 14.85 -18.96
CA CYS A 81 21.20 16.27 -18.97
C CYS A 81 22.27 16.59 -20.02
N GLU A 82 22.06 17.65 -20.80
CA GLU A 82 23.07 18.16 -21.76
C GLU A 82 24.39 18.56 -21.08
N ASN A 83 24.30 19.10 -19.86
CA ASN A 83 25.45 19.58 -19.07
C ASN A 83 26.04 18.52 -18.14
N LYS A 84 25.68 17.23 -18.27
CA LYS A 84 26.05 16.19 -17.29
C LYS A 84 27.53 16.11 -16.93
N ASN A 85 28.45 16.47 -17.84
CA ASN A 85 29.89 16.39 -17.61
C ASN A 85 30.46 17.59 -16.82
N THR A 86 29.72 18.71 -16.78
CA THR A 86 30.13 19.98 -16.16
C THR A 86 29.19 20.44 -15.06
N CYS A 87 28.05 19.76 -14.89
CA CYS A 87 27.03 20.04 -13.90
C CYS A 87 27.62 19.93 -12.49
N THR A 88 27.46 20.99 -11.70
CA THR A 88 28.03 21.03 -10.34
C THR A 88 27.15 20.29 -9.33
N PHE A 89 25.90 20.00 -9.68
CA PHE A 89 24.96 19.19 -8.89
C PHE A 89 25.20 17.67 -9.01
N GLU A 90 26.28 17.27 -9.68
CA GLU A 90 26.64 15.87 -9.93
C GLU A 90 27.11 15.13 -8.65
N ARG A 91 26.54 13.93 -8.41
CA ARG A 91 26.96 12.83 -7.49
C ARG A 91 26.18 12.62 -6.19
N SER A 92 24.85 12.63 -6.20
CA SER A 92 24.13 11.81 -5.20
C SER A 92 24.04 10.37 -5.69
N GLU A 93 24.37 9.40 -4.83
CA GLU A 93 24.20 7.96 -5.11
C GLU A 93 22.74 7.63 -5.48
N SER A 94 21.79 8.42 -4.98
CA SER A 94 20.36 8.30 -5.27
C SER A 94 19.90 8.99 -6.57
N GLY A 95 20.79 9.69 -7.27
CA GLY A 95 20.45 10.51 -8.44
C GLY A 95 19.76 11.83 -8.11
N VAL A 96 19.74 12.75 -9.08
CA VAL A 96 19.16 14.09 -8.92
C VAL A 96 17.74 14.11 -9.47
N TRP A 97 16.77 14.47 -8.64
CA TRP A 97 15.35 14.55 -9.02
C TRP A 97 14.91 15.95 -9.45
N HIS A 98 15.64 16.97 -9.02
CA HIS A 98 15.44 18.36 -9.39
C HIS A 98 16.80 19.00 -9.62
N CYS A 99 17.03 19.53 -10.82
CA CYS A 99 18.29 20.13 -11.21
C CYS A 99 18.02 21.46 -11.92
N GLU A 100 18.53 22.55 -11.36
CA GLU A 100 18.33 23.90 -11.89
C GLU A 100 19.11 24.15 -13.19
N GLU A 101 20.14 23.33 -13.44
CA GLU A 101 20.96 23.37 -14.66
C GLU A 101 20.48 22.40 -15.76
N TYR A 102 19.39 21.65 -15.50
CA TYR A 102 18.84 20.69 -16.46
C TYR A 102 18.22 21.39 -17.66
N LYS A 103 18.64 20.94 -18.84
CA LYS A 103 18.15 21.36 -20.15
C LYS A 103 17.93 20.09 -20.96
#